data_AF-A0A0G4KPQ3-F1
#
_entry.id   AF-A0A0G4KPQ3-F1
#
_cell.length_a   1.000
_cell.length_b   1.000
_cell.length_c   1.000
_cell.angle_alpha   90.00
_cell.angle_beta   90.00
_cell.angle_gamma   90.00
#
_symmetry.space_group_name_H-M   'P 1'
#
loop_
_entity.id
_entity.type
_entity.pdbx_description
1 polymer ?
#
loop_
_entity_poly.entity_id
_entity_poly.type
_entity_poly.pdbx_seq_one_letter_code
_entity_poly.pdbx_strand_id
1 'polypeptide(L)'
;MDRARKRQLRSLNERAWAGETDVFTVNKSLDSSLKKNTAFIKRLRTAISAATLNTFIQEIRTLSLHKYLSEIISACYEGLCRLKSPGEVDAGVEIVSALHQRFGASEFTEHLGWLLGKGMATPDKSILKTLPPEVREKEEKERISRQRVLLRIVSELWLVGVLKTLDDITRPDDATKGATGKVTDLKLKTSSSKGGAAEPFPLEVLKDLLGHDREHANLPLLVIFVKAFSWDILGVRPAAAEGRKTVEEDGATRPAHEFSGETDGADGPTTDSDDSPPKRPNLLPFVVAAPASRTRTSKSLHP
;
A
#
# COMPACT_ATOMS: atom_id res chain seq x y z
N MET A 1 -11.04 5.99 0.34
CA MET A 1 -11.53 5.92 -1.05
C MET A 1 -12.53 4.80 -1.15
N ASP A 2 -13.65 5.01 -1.84
CA ASP A 2 -14.65 3.95 -2.04
C ASP A 2 -14.13 2.85 -3.01
N ARG A 3 -14.79 1.69 -2.99
CA ARG A 3 -14.35 0.52 -3.77
C ARG A 3 -14.52 0.71 -5.28
N ALA A 4 -15.56 1.40 -5.71
CA ALA A 4 -15.80 1.65 -7.12
C ALA A 4 -14.65 2.48 -7.71
N ARG A 5 -14.23 3.53 -6.99
CA ARG A 5 -13.09 4.35 -7.38
C ARG A 5 -11.78 3.57 -7.35
N LYS A 6 -11.53 2.73 -6.35
CA LYS A 6 -10.35 1.84 -6.32
C LYS A 6 -10.30 0.92 -7.55
N ARG A 7 -11.42 0.30 -7.93
CA ARG A 7 -11.51 -0.57 -9.13
C ARG A 7 -11.27 0.22 -10.42
N GLN A 8 -11.83 1.42 -10.52
CA GLN A 8 -11.60 2.31 -11.66
C GLN A 8 -10.12 2.67 -11.80
N LEU A 9 -9.49 3.14 -10.71
CA LEU A 9 -8.06 3.45 -10.72
C LEU A 9 -7.22 2.23 -11.07
N ARG A 10 -7.56 1.06 -10.52
CA ARG A 10 -6.89 -0.20 -10.84
C ARG A 10 -6.92 -0.50 -12.33
N SER A 11 -8.09 -0.44 -12.96
CA SER A 11 -8.21 -0.68 -14.41
C SER A 11 -7.35 0.29 -15.23
N LEU A 12 -7.32 1.58 -14.86
CA LEU A 12 -6.49 2.58 -15.55
C LEU A 12 -4.99 2.32 -15.34
N ASN A 13 -4.58 2.03 -14.11
CA ASN A 13 -3.19 1.78 -13.76
C ASN A 13 -2.68 0.48 -14.41
N GLU A 14 -3.50 -0.56 -14.50
CA GLU A 14 -3.16 -1.80 -15.22
C GLU A 14 -2.93 -1.56 -16.72
N ARG A 15 -3.72 -0.67 -17.35
CA ARG A 15 -3.51 -0.23 -18.74
C ARG A 15 -2.20 0.52 -18.91
N ALA A 16 -1.87 1.43 -17.99
CA ALA A 16 -0.59 2.15 -18.02
C ALA A 16 0.60 1.19 -17.85
N TRP A 17 0.46 0.17 -17.01
CA TRP A 17 1.44 -0.92 -16.89
C TRP A 17 1.58 -1.78 -18.15
N ALA A 18 0.51 -1.92 -18.94
CA ALA A 18 0.54 -2.62 -20.22
C ALA A 18 1.22 -1.80 -21.34
N GLY A 19 1.71 -0.60 -21.02
CA GLY A 19 2.37 0.31 -21.97
C GLY A 19 1.38 1.11 -22.83
N GLU A 20 0.10 1.12 -22.48
CA GLU A 20 -0.88 1.95 -23.18
C GLU A 20 -0.57 3.44 -22.95
N THR A 21 -0.51 4.21 -24.03
CA THR A 21 -0.31 5.65 -23.97
C THR A 21 -1.65 6.36 -23.76
N ASP A 22 -1.60 7.61 -23.29
CA ASP A 22 -2.77 8.49 -23.17
C ASP A 22 -3.88 8.00 -22.22
N VAL A 23 -3.57 7.04 -21.32
CA VAL A 23 -4.47 6.61 -20.23
C VAL A 23 -4.89 7.81 -19.38
N PHE A 24 -3.94 8.71 -19.09
CA PHE A 24 -4.24 10.02 -18.53
C PHE A 24 -4.33 11.06 -19.65
N THR A 25 -5.53 11.59 -19.88
CA THR A 25 -5.74 12.63 -20.90
C THR A 25 -5.06 13.95 -20.52
N VAL A 26 -4.09 14.38 -21.34
CA VAL A 26 -3.37 15.65 -21.23
C VAL A 26 -3.85 16.68 -22.27
N ASN A 27 -3.56 17.96 -22.04
CA ASN A 27 -3.85 19.00 -23.02
C ASN A 27 -2.91 18.91 -24.23
N LYS A 28 -3.42 19.27 -25.42
CA LYS A 28 -2.63 19.32 -26.67
C LYS A 28 -1.42 20.25 -26.58
N SER A 29 -1.53 21.34 -25.84
CA SER A 29 -0.44 22.26 -25.54
C SER A 29 -0.19 22.27 -24.04
N LEU A 30 1.07 22.05 -23.67
CA LEU A 30 1.52 21.95 -22.28
C LEU A 30 2.31 23.20 -21.88
N ASP A 31 2.05 23.69 -20.67
CA ASP A 31 2.71 24.85 -20.11
C ASP A 31 4.08 24.45 -19.51
N SER A 32 5.15 24.98 -20.09
CA SER A 32 6.54 24.73 -19.67
C SER A 32 7.10 25.81 -18.72
N SER A 33 6.23 26.65 -18.15
CA SER A 33 6.63 27.72 -17.22
C SER A 33 7.36 27.13 -16.01
N LEU A 34 8.64 27.52 -15.84
CA LEU A 34 9.44 27.14 -14.68
C LEU A 34 8.72 27.47 -13.37
N LYS A 35 8.09 28.66 -13.29
CA LYS A 35 7.35 29.10 -12.10
C LYS A 35 6.24 28.12 -11.71
N LYS A 36 5.45 27.64 -12.67
CA LYS A 36 4.36 26.70 -12.42
C LYS A 36 4.88 25.30 -12.07
N ASN A 37 5.91 24.82 -12.76
CA ASN A 37 6.56 23.53 -12.47
C ASN A 37 7.16 23.50 -11.06
N THR A 38 7.91 24.53 -10.67
CA THR A 38 8.47 24.64 -9.31
C THR A 38 7.37 24.76 -8.25
N ALA A 39 6.26 25.46 -8.54
CA ALA A 39 5.12 25.54 -7.63
C ALA A 39 4.43 24.18 -7.44
N PHE A 40 4.23 23.42 -8.52
CA PHE A 40 3.71 22.05 -8.49
C PHE A 40 4.57 21.16 -7.59
N ILE A 41 5.89 21.14 -7.80
CA ILE A 41 6.84 20.32 -7.03
C ILE A 41 6.84 20.69 -5.55
N LYS A 42 6.87 22.00 -5.23
CA LYS A 42 6.81 22.49 -3.85
C LYS A 42 5.52 22.05 -3.15
N ARG A 43 4.38 22.16 -3.84
CA ARG A 43 3.09 21.74 -3.30
C ARG A 43 3.06 20.23 -3.09
N LEU A 44 3.56 19.45 -4.06
CA LEU A 44 3.59 17.99 -3.98
C LEU A 44 4.36 17.49 -2.75
N ARG A 45 5.41 18.22 -2.35
CA ARG A 45 6.24 17.91 -1.19
C ARG A 45 5.56 18.13 0.16
N THR A 46 4.63 19.07 0.28
CA THR A 46 4.18 19.56 1.60
C THR A 46 2.68 19.76 1.74
N ALA A 47 1.90 19.72 0.67
CA ALA A 47 0.51 20.13 0.66
C ALA A 47 -0.39 19.17 -0.14
N ILE A 48 -0.17 17.86 0.01
CA ILE A 48 -1.09 16.82 -0.45
C ILE A 48 -2.27 16.75 0.51
N SER A 49 -3.48 17.04 0.02
CA SER A 49 -4.72 16.93 0.77
C SER A 49 -5.91 16.84 -0.18
N ALA A 50 -7.10 16.52 0.34
CA ALA A 50 -8.34 16.56 -0.44
C ALA A 50 -8.60 17.94 -1.06
N ALA A 51 -8.23 19.03 -0.38
CA ALA A 51 -8.45 20.40 -0.87
C ALA A 51 -7.58 20.76 -2.08
N THR A 52 -6.37 20.20 -2.17
CA THR A 52 -5.41 20.48 -3.25
C THR A 52 -5.44 19.46 -4.38
N LEU A 53 -6.17 18.34 -4.20
CA LEU A 53 -6.25 17.24 -5.16
C LEU A 53 -6.63 17.71 -6.57
N ASN A 54 -7.73 18.45 -6.72
CA ASN A 54 -8.19 18.92 -8.03
C ASN A 54 -7.17 19.84 -8.71
N THR A 55 -6.44 20.65 -7.93
CA THR A 55 -5.35 21.48 -8.45
C THR A 55 -4.22 20.62 -9.01
N PHE A 56 -3.81 19.57 -8.30
CA PHE A 56 -2.81 18.64 -8.80
C PHE A 56 -3.26 17.93 -10.08
N ILE A 57 -4.49 17.41 -10.14
CA ILE A 57 -5.00 16.74 -11.34
C ILE A 57 -4.99 17.70 -12.54
N GLN A 58 -5.35 18.97 -12.34
CA GLN A 58 -5.32 19.96 -13.40
C GLN A 58 -3.89 20.32 -13.82
N GLU A 59 -2.96 20.46 -12.89
CA GLU A 59 -1.56 20.72 -13.21
C GLU A 59 -0.89 19.52 -13.90
N ILE A 60 -1.21 18.28 -13.50
CA ILE A 60 -0.76 17.05 -14.20
C ILE A 60 -1.32 17.00 -15.62
N ARG A 61 -2.51 17.55 -15.88
CA ARG A 61 -3.08 17.62 -17.24
C ARG A 61 -2.41 18.67 -18.13
N THR A 62 -1.92 19.76 -17.54
CA THR A 62 -1.61 20.98 -18.29
C THR A 62 -0.14 21.39 -18.28
N LEU A 63 0.66 20.93 -17.33
CA LEU A 63 2.08 21.28 -17.26
C LEU A 63 2.96 20.30 -18.04
N SER A 64 4.04 20.81 -18.62
CA SER A 64 5.11 19.99 -19.18
C SER A 64 6.06 19.54 -18.06
N LEU A 65 5.78 18.39 -17.47
CA LEU A 65 6.43 17.90 -16.25
C LEU A 65 7.64 16.98 -16.51
N HIS A 66 7.79 16.44 -17.72
CA HIS A 66 8.73 15.35 -18.01
C HIS A 66 10.20 15.71 -17.69
N LYS A 67 10.62 16.95 -17.99
CA LYS A 67 11.97 17.46 -17.63
C LYS A 67 12.23 17.48 -16.12
N TYR A 68 11.18 17.54 -15.31
CA TYR A 68 11.26 17.65 -13.85
C TYR A 68 10.95 16.34 -13.14
N LEU A 69 10.82 15.23 -13.87
CA LEU A 69 10.28 13.98 -13.34
C LEU A 69 11.07 13.43 -12.14
N SER A 70 12.40 13.48 -12.18
CA SER A 70 13.25 13.06 -11.05
C SER A 70 13.00 13.87 -9.77
N GLU A 71 12.79 15.18 -9.91
CA GLU A 71 12.46 16.06 -8.77
C GLU A 71 11.03 15.83 -8.28
N ILE A 72 10.10 15.57 -9.20
CA ILE A 72 8.70 15.22 -8.91
C ILE A 72 8.63 13.91 -8.12
N ILE A 73 9.37 12.86 -8.52
CA ILE A 73 9.42 11.58 -7.81
C ILE A 73 9.91 11.78 -6.38
N SER A 74 10.99 12.53 -6.22
CA SER A 74 11.56 12.85 -4.89
C SER A 74 10.58 13.65 -4.03
N ALA A 75 9.95 14.70 -4.58
CA ALA A 75 8.96 15.51 -3.89
C ALA A 75 7.69 14.69 -3.54
N CYS A 76 7.26 13.80 -4.43
CA CYS A 76 6.14 12.91 -4.21
C CYS A 76 6.39 12.01 -3.01
N TYR A 77 7.53 11.31 -2.98
CA TYR A 77 7.91 10.47 -1.84
C TYR A 77 7.93 11.24 -0.51
N GLU A 78 8.50 12.44 -0.51
CA GLU A 78 8.54 13.28 0.70
C GLU A 78 7.16 13.73 1.17
N GLY A 79 6.25 14.06 0.24
CA GLY A 79 4.86 14.38 0.55
C GLY A 79 4.13 13.17 1.13
N LEU A 80 4.28 11.99 0.50
CA LEU A 80 3.70 10.73 0.96
C LEU A 80 4.15 10.36 2.38
N CYS A 81 5.42 10.61 2.74
CA CYS A 81 5.92 10.35 4.10
C CYS A 81 5.22 11.14 5.22
N ARG A 82 4.46 12.20 4.88
CA ARG A 82 3.92 13.16 5.84
C ARG A 82 2.40 13.08 6.01
N LEU A 83 1.72 12.26 5.21
CA LEU A 83 0.26 12.12 5.26
C LEU A 83 -0.18 11.52 6.60
N LYS A 84 -1.33 11.97 7.14
CA LYS A 84 -1.79 11.54 8.48
C LYS A 84 -3.22 11.00 8.45
N SER A 85 -4.07 11.59 7.62
CA SER A 85 -5.49 11.28 7.56
C SER A 85 -5.84 10.34 6.39
N PRO A 86 -6.95 9.58 6.49
CA PRO A 86 -7.45 8.80 5.35
C PRO A 86 -7.69 9.65 4.09
N GLY A 87 -8.21 10.87 4.23
CA GLY A 87 -8.47 11.76 3.09
C GLY A 87 -7.20 12.26 2.40
N GLU A 88 -6.12 12.50 3.16
CA GLU A 88 -4.81 12.79 2.59
C GLU A 88 -4.23 11.59 1.85
N VAL A 89 -4.37 10.37 2.41
CA VAL A 89 -3.95 9.13 1.76
C VAL A 89 -4.71 8.93 0.45
N ASP A 90 -6.02 9.11 0.45
CA ASP A 90 -6.85 9.03 -0.76
C ASP A 90 -6.39 10.03 -1.83
N ALA A 91 -6.15 11.29 -1.45
CA ALA A 91 -5.61 12.30 -2.37
C ALA A 91 -4.22 11.92 -2.89
N GLY A 92 -3.34 11.38 -2.04
CA GLY A 92 -2.03 10.87 -2.44
C GLY A 92 -2.14 9.75 -3.47
N VAL A 93 -3.04 8.79 -3.27
CA VAL A 93 -3.27 7.66 -4.19
C VAL A 93 -3.78 8.15 -5.55
N GLU A 94 -4.69 9.11 -5.58
CA GLU A 94 -5.19 9.74 -6.82
C GLU A 94 -4.07 10.44 -7.59
N ILE A 95 -3.26 11.26 -6.90
CA ILE A 95 -2.16 12.02 -7.50
C ILE A 95 -1.11 11.06 -8.07
N VAL A 96 -0.72 10.04 -7.30
CA VAL A 96 0.26 9.03 -7.73
C VAL A 96 -0.29 8.22 -8.91
N SER A 97 -1.57 7.84 -8.89
CA SER A 97 -2.21 7.15 -10.02
C SER A 97 -2.21 8.01 -11.28
N ALA A 98 -2.52 9.30 -11.18
CA ALA A 98 -2.48 10.22 -12.31
C ALA A 98 -1.06 10.39 -12.89
N LEU A 99 -0.03 10.48 -12.02
CA LEU A 99 1.37 10.53 -12.45
C LEU A 99 1.79 9.21 -13.13
N HIS A 100 1.42 8.07 -12.56
CA HIS A 100 1.67 6.76 -13.14
C HIS A 100 0.98 6.58 -14.51
N GLN A 101 -0.29 6.96 -14.63
CA GLN A 101 -1.04 6.88 -15.88
C GLN A 101 -0.48 7.82 -16.96
N ARG A 102 0.22 8.89 -16.55
CA ARG A 102 0.83 9.86 -17.47
C ARG A 102 2.24 9.47 -17.92
N PHE A 103 3.08 8.95 -17.02
CA PHE A 103 4.51 8.67 -17.28
C PHE A 103 4.85 7.18 -17.35
N GLY A 104 3.89 6.31 -17.03
CA GLY A 104 4.09 4.87 -17.03
C GLY A 104 4.94 4.36 -15.87
N ALA A 105 5.28 3.07 -15.94
CA ALA A 105 6.02 2.40 -14.89
C ALA A 105 7.51 2.75 -14.89
N SER A 106 8.16 2.63 -16.04
CA SER A 106 9.61 2.79 -16.20
C SER A 106 10.12 4.16 -15.80
N GLU A 107 9.38 5.22 -16.10
CA GLU A 107 9.85 6.58 -15.83
C GLU A 107 9.46 7.09 -14.44
N PHE A 108 8.38 6.55 -13.85
CA PHE A 108 7.83 7.07 -12.59
C PHE A 108 7.69 6.02 -11.51
N THR A 109 6.87 4.98 -11.74
CA THR A 109 6.48 4.04 -10.68
C THR A 109 7.64 3.22 -10.14
N GLU A 110 8.52 2.73 -10.99
CA GLU A 110 9.67 1.92 -10.58
C GLU A 110 10.58 2.71 -9.61
N HIS A 111 10.84 3.98 -9.93
CA HIS A 111 11.66 4.88 -9.16
C HIS A 111 10.99 5.32 -7.84
N LEU A 112 9.69 5.62 -7.88
CA LEU A 112 8.92 5.91 -6.68
C LEU A 112 8.85 4.66 -5.76
N GLY A 113 8.64 3.49 -6.35
CA GLY A 113 8.61 2.20 -5.66
C GLY A 113 9.92 1.92 -4.93
N TRP A 114 11.07 2.23 -5.55
CA TRP A 114 12.37 2.16 -4.89
C TRP A 114 12.45 3.05 -3.63
N LEU A 115 12.02 4.31 -3.72
CA LEU A 115 12.03 5.22 -2.57
C LEU A 115 11.10 4.75 -1.46
N LEU A 116 9.91 4.24 -1.81
CA LEU A 116 8.96 3.67 -0.86
C LEU A 116 9.53 2.43 -0.17
N GLY A 117 10.15 1.52 -0.92
CA GLY A 117 10.80 0.32 -0.38
C GLY A 117 11.94 0.68 0.58
N LYS A 118 12.78 1.64 0.19
CA LYS A 118 13.83 2.20 1.05
C LYS A 118 13.25 2.83 2.34
N GLY A 119 12.14 3.55 2.24
CA GLY A 119 11.45 4.13 3.39
C GLY A 119 10.90 3.10 4.38
N MET A 120 10.59 1.90 3.88
CA MET A 120 10.07 0.75 4.65
C MET A 120 11.16 -0.15 5.22
N ALA A 121 12.40 -0.05 4.75
CA ALA A 121 13.51 -0.86 5.27
C ALA A 121 13.84 -0.56 6.74
N THR A 122 14.32 -1.58 7.46
CA THR A 122 14.84 -1.41 8.83
C THR A 122 16.31 -0.97 8.77
N PRO A 123 16.74 0.02 9.59
CA PRO A 123 18.14 0.43 9.67
C PRO A 123 19.05 -0.74 10.07
N ASP A 124 20.34 -0.65 9.70
CA ASP A 124 21.31 -1.63 10.15
C ASP A 124 21.46 -1.58 11.68
N LYS A 125 21.17 -2.72 12.32
CA LYS A 125 21.28 -2.90 13.78
C LYS A 125 22.70 -2.63 14.29
N SER A 126 23.73 -2.74 13.45
CA SER A 126 25.11 -2.41 13.81
C SER A 126 25.26 -0.91 14.12
N ILE A 127 24.66 -0.04 13.31
CA ILE A 127 24.70 1.42 13.45
C ILE A 127 23.90 1.84 14.68
N LEU A 128 22.69 1.29 14.85
CA LEU A 128 21.82 1.62 15.99
C LEU A 128 22.50 1.33 17.34
N LYS A 129 23.32 0.28 17.43
CA LYS A 129 24.06 -0.06 18.66
C LYS A 129 25.13 0.96 19.03
N THR A 130 25.65 1.72 18.08
CA THR A 130 26.66 2.77 18.34
C THR A 130 26.05 4.07 18.85
N LEU A 131 24.73 4.25 18.70
CA LEU A 131 24.03 5.43 19.15
C LEU A 131 23.72 5.36 20.66
N PRO A 132 23.75 6.52 21.36
CA PRO A 132 23.26 6.63 22.73
C PRO A 132 21.81 6.15 22.86
N PRO A 133 21.40 5.59 24.01
CA PRO A 133 20.06 5.03 24.20
C PRO A 133 18.92 6.01 23.84
N GLU A 134 19.00 7.26 24.29
CA GLU A 134 17.98 8.28 24.02
C GLU A 134 17.85 8.62 22.53
N VAL A 135 18.98 8.68 21.82
CA VAL A 135 19.00 8.96 20.38
C VAL A 135 18.40 7.79 19.60
N ARG A 136 18.77 6.55 19.99
CA ARG A 136 18.25 5.32 19.39
C ARG A 136 16.73 5.22 19.55
N GLU A 137 16.19 5.48 20.73
CA GLU A 137 14.75 5.45 20.99
C GLU A 137 14.00 6.51 20.17
N LYS A 138 14.55 7.71 20.06
CA LYS A 138 13.98 8.79 19.25
C LYS A 138 13.95 8.42 17.76
N GLU A 139 15.06 7.94 17.20
CA GLU A 139 15.13 7.52 15.80
C GLU A 139 14.17 6.38 15.49
N GLU A 140 14.05 5.41 16.40
CA GLU A 140 13.15 4.27 16.25
C GLU A 140 11.68 4.71 16.26
N LYS A 141 11.32 5.62 17.16
CA LYS A 141 9.98 6.22 17.22
C LYS A 141 9.65 6.97 15.92
N GLU A 142 10.59 7.75 15.38
CA GLU A 142 10.43 8.47 14.12
C GLU A 142 10.32 7.49 12.92
N ARG A 143 11.12 6.42 12.92
CA ARG A 143 11.04 5.34 11.93
C ARG A 143 9.65 4.69 11.93
N ILE A 144 9.16 4.24 13.08
CA ILE A 144 7.84 3.60 13.21
C ILE A 144 6.73 4.54 12.76
N SER A 145 6.81 5.83 13.12
CA SER A 145 5.84 6.85 12.69
C SER A 145 5.78 6.98 11.16
N ARG A 146 6.96 7.07 10.50
CA ARG A 146 7.05 7.14 9.04
C ARG A 146 6.55 5.86 8.37
N GLN A 147 7.01 4.70 8.82
CA GLN A 147 6.64 3.41 8.23
C GLN A 147 5.15 3.09 8.39
N ARG A 148 4.52 3.56 9.47
CA ARG A 148 3.06 3.43 9.65
C ARG A 148 2.29 4.08 8.51
N VAL A 149 2.69 5.30 8.13
CA VAL A 149 2.06 6.05 7.04
C VAL A 149 2.37 5.38 5.70
N LEU A 150 3.65 5.08 5.45
CA LEU A 150 4.10 4.48 4.20
C LEU A 150 3.48 3.10 3.96
N LEU A 151 3.34 2.26 4.98
CA LEU A 151 2.71 0.94 4.84
C LEU A 151 1.27 1.05 4.33
N ARG A 152 0.52 2.04 4.83
CA ARG A 152 -0.85 2.30 4.37
C ARG A 152 -0.85 2.76 2.91
N ILE A 153 0.05 3.67 2.55
CA ILE A 153 0.17 4.19 1.18
C ILE A 153 0.57 3.08 0.21
N VAL A 154 1.62 2.32 0.52
CA VAL A 154 2.11 1.20 -0.31
C VAL A 154 1.00 0.17 -0.53
N SER A 155 0.22 -0.12 0.51
CA SER A 155 -0.91 -1.05 0.41
C SER A 155 -2.03 -0.51 -0.48
N GLU A 156 -2.40 0.76 -0.35
CA GLU A 156 -3.41 1.39 -1.21
C GLU A 156 -2.93 1.48 -2.67
N LEU A 157 -1.68 1.86 -2.90
CA LEU A 157 -1.07 1.89 -4.24
C LEU A 157 -1.02 0.51 -4.89
N TRP A 158 -0.82 -0.55 -4.10
CA TRP A 158 -0.91 -1.92 -4.58
C TRP A 158 -2.36 -2.33 -4.91
N LEU A 159 -3.33 -1.95 -4.06
CA LEU A 159 -4.75 -2.23 -4.32
C LEU A 159 -5.23 -1.60 -5.62
N VAL A 160 -4.78 -0.38 -5.92
CA VAL A 160 -5.07 0.31 -7.18
C VAL A 160 -4.09 -0.04 -8.31
N GLY A 161 -3.22 -1.05 -8.15
CA GLY A 161 -2.37 -1.54 -9.23
C GLY A 161 -1.27 -0.58 -9.71
N VAL A 162 -0.95 0.47 -8.95
CA VAL A 162 0.26 1.28 -9.19
C VAL A 162 1.48 0.45 -8.84
N LEU A 163 1.55 -0.09 -7.63
CA LEU A 163 2.62 -1.00 -7.20
C LEU A 163 2.20 -2.46 -7.44
N LYS A 164 3.16 -3.32 -7.78
CA LYS A 164 2.93 -4.76 -7.98
C LYS A 164 3.78 -5.57 -7.00
N THR A 165 5.07 -5.72 -7.29
CA THR A 165 6.02 -6.49 -6.48
C THR A 165 7.30 -5.69 -6.27
N LEU A 166 8.20 -6.19 -5.41
CA LEU A 166 9.53 -5.59 -5.24
C LEU A 166 10.47 -5.88 -6.43
N ASP A 167 10.14 -6.82 -7.32
CA ASP A 167 10.90 -7.08 -8.54
C ASP A 167 10.63 -6.01 -9.62
N ASP A 168 9.52 -5.28 -9.50
CA ASP A 168 9.09 -4.22 -10.42
C ASP A 168 9.62 -2.83 -10.00
N ILE A 169 10.71 -2.73 -9.22
CA ILE A 169 11.30 -1.45 -8.81
C ILE A 169 12.74 -1.33 -9.30
N THR A 170 13.10 -0.12 -9.74
CA THR A 170 14.41 0.15 -10.32
C THR A 170 15.18 1.10 -9.42
N ARG A 171 16.40 0.71 -9.04
CA ARG A 171 17.34 1.59 -8.34
C ARG A 171 17.80 2.68 -9.32
N PRO A 172 17.79 3.97 -8.92
CA PRO A 172 18.18 5.07 -9.80
C PRO A 172 19.56 4.91 -10.47
N ASP A 173 20.50 4.22 -9.82
CA ASP A 173 21.85 3.99 -10.36
C ASP A 173 21.92 2.86 -11.40
N ASP A 174 20.97 1.92 -11.38
CA ASP A 174 20.93 0.76 -12.30
C ASP A 174 20.36 1.13 -13.69
N ALA A 175 19.71 2.30 -13.82
CA ALA A 175 19.27 2.86 -15.09
C ALA A 175 20.45 3.27 -16.00
N THR A 176 21.63 3.49 -15.42
CA THR A 176 22.92 3.69 -16.09
C THR A 176 23.73 2.40 -16.04
N LYS A 177 23.52 1.50 -17.01
CA LYS A 177 24.16 0.18 -17.09
C LYS A 177 25.66 0.17 -16.70
N GLY A 178 26.01 -0.75 -15.80
CA GLY A 178 27.33 -1.40 -15.74
C GLY A 178 28.50 -0.53 -15.28
N ALA A 179 28.63 -0.30 -13.98
CA ALA A 179 29.92 0.00 -13.37
C ALA A 179 29.92 -0.35 -11.88
N THR A 180 30.90 -1.15 -11.49
CA THR A 180 31.23 -1.58 -10.13
C THR A 180 31.27 -0.41 -9.14
N GLY A 181 30.34 -0.41 -8.17
CA GLY A 181 30.39 0.46 -7.00
C GLY A 181 29.68 -0.19 -5.82
N LYS A 182 30.44 -0.77 -4.88
CA LYS A 182 29.91 -1.20 -3.58
C LYS A 182 29.46 0.04 -2.81
N VAL A 183 28.15 0.30 -2.76
CA VAL A 183 27.55 1.35 -1.94
C VAL A 183 26.44 0.72 -1.09
N THR A 184 26.75 0.56 0.20
CA THR A 184 25.90 0.15 1.32
C THR A 184 24.55 -0.44 0.92
N ASP A 185 24.56 -1.75 0.68
CA ASP A 185 23.39 -2.56 0.37
C ASP A 185 22.37 -2.46 1.52
N LEU A 186 21.36 -1.60 1.36
CA LEU A 186 20.04 -1.87 1.91
C LEU A 186 19.51 -3.08 1.16
N LYS A 187 19.93 -4.25 1.62
CA LYS A 187 19.50 -5.54 1.10
C LYS A 187 18.06 -5.72 1.53
N LEU A 188 17.14 -5.06 0.81
CA LEU A 188 15.79 -5.57 0.66
C LEU A 188 16.00 -6.96 0.09
N LYS A 189 16.06 -7.96 0.98
CA LYS A 189 16.28 -9.34 0.56
C LYS A 189 15.02 -9.70 -0.19
N THR A 190 15.05 -9.55 -1.51
CA THR A 190 14.16 -10.28 -2.40
C THR A 190 14.42 -11.74 -2.10
N SER A 191 13.64 -12.27 -1.16
CA SER A 191 13.63 -13.69 -0.82
C SER A 191 12.87 -14.35 -1.96
N SER A 192 13.50 -14.36 -3.15
CA SER A 192 13.07 -15.16 -4.27
C SER A 192 13.18 -16.61 -3.81
N SER A 193 12.10 -17.10 -3.20
CA SER A 193 11.83 -18.52 -3.13
C SER A 193 11.84 -18.98 -4.58
N LYS A 194 12.95 -19.54 -5.03
CA LYS A 194 13.10 -20.17 -6.34
C LYS A 194 11.91 -21.11 -6.53
N GLY A 195 10.91 -20.68 -7.30
CA GLY A 195 9.70 -21.45 -7.63
C GLY A 195 8.35 -20.90 -7.14
N GLY A 196 8.30 -19.84 -6.34
CA GLY A 196 7.05 -19.19 -5.91
C GLY A 196 6.67 -17.99 -6.78
N ALA A 197 5.37 -17.70 -6.94
CA ALA A 197 4.91 -16.44 -7.53
C ALA A 197 5.45 -15.25 -6.70
N ALA A 198 5.86 -14.17 -7.38
CA ALA A 198 6.40 -12.98 -6.73
C ALA A 198 5.38 -12.41 -5.71
N GLU A 199 5.88 -12.09 -4.51
CA GLU A 199 5.03 -11.69 -3.40
C GLU A 199 4.59 -10.22 -3.61
N PRO A 200 3.32 -9.88 -3.30
CA PRO A 200 2.87 -8.49 -3.33
C PRO A 200 3.77 -7.58 -2.50
N PHE A 201 4.10 -6.40 -3.04
CA PHE A 201 4.98 -5.43 -2.38
C PHE A 201 4.68 -5.24 -0.87
N PRO A 202 3.43 -4.97 -0.43
CA PRO A 202 3.16 -4.73 0.99
C PRO A 202 3.40 -5.97 1.86
N LEU A 203 3.17 -7.17 1.32
CA LEU A 203 3.33 -8.44 2.04
C LEU A 203 4.80 -8.81 2.17
N GLU A 204 5.59 -8.62 1.11
CA GLU A 204 7.04 -8.87 1.17
C GLU A 204 7.73 -7.92 2.16
N VAL A 205 7.32 -6.64 2.20
CA VAL A 205 7.77 -5.67 3.21
C VAL A 205 7.42 -6.12 4.62
N LEU A 206 6.18 -6.56 4.86
CA LEU A 206 5.76 -7.05 6.18
C LEU A 206 6.54 -8.30 6.60
N LYS A 207 6.80 -9.22 5.66
CA LYS A 207 7.58 -10.43 5.89
C LYS A 207 9.02 -10.10 6.30
N ASP A 208 9.67 -9.14 5.63
CA ASP A 208 11.02 -8.69 6.02
C ASP A 208 11.02 -8.01 7.40
N LEU A 209 10.07 -7.09 7.63
CA LEU A 209 9.94 -6.38 8.90
C LEU A 209 9.72 -7.31 10.09
N LEU A 210 8.91 -8.36 9.93
CA LEU A 210 8.53 -9.27 11.02
C LEU A 210 9.48 -10.45 11.15
N GLY A 211 10.10 -10.92 10.06
CA GLY A 211 10.94 -12.12 10.04
C GLY A 211 12.19 -12.04 10.94
N HIS A 212 12.60 -10.83 11.30
CA HIS A 212 13.77 -10.57 12.16
C HIS A 212 13.46 -9.72 13.40
N ASP A 213 12.17 -9.56 13.73
CA ASP A 213 11.68 -8.69 14.82
C ASP A 213 11.49 -9.45 16.14
N ARG A 214 12.60 -9.81 16.76
CA ARG A 214 12.63 -10.54 18.05
C ARG A 214 12.07 -9.73 19.22
N GLU A 215 12.14 -8.40 19.14
CA GLU A 215 11.71 -7.48 20.19
C GLU A 215 10.30 -6.92 19.92
N HIS A 216 9.65 -7.39 18.85
CA HIS A 216 8.29 -7.03 18.51
C HIS A 216 8.07 -5.53 18.25
N ALA A 217 9.13 -4.81 17.88
CA ALA A 217 9.10 -3.37 17.62
C ALA A 217 8.20 -3.00 16.43
N ASN A 218 8.03 -3.93 15.47
CA ASN A 218 7.24 -3.73 14.25
C ASN A 218 5.79 -4.24 14.38
N LEU A 219 5.42 -4.93 15.48
CA LEU A 219 4.04 -5.40 15.67
C LEU A 219 2.96 -4.30 15.53
N PRO A 220 3.17 -3.05 16.01
CA PRO A 220 2.19 -1.99 15.79
C PRO A 220 1.90 -1.70 14.31
N LEU A 221 2.87 -1.93 13.41
CA LEU A 221 2.68 -1.77 11.97
C LEU A 221 1.75 -2.86 11.41
N LEU A 222 1.96 -4.12 11.80
CA LEU A 222 1.11 -5.24 11.42
C LEU A 222 -0.33 -5.04 11.91
N VAL A 223 -0.52 -4.63 13.16
CA VAL A 223 -1.86 -4.38 13.72
C VAL A 223 -2.61 -3.33 12.92
N ILE A 224 -1.93 -2.23 12.54
CA ILE A 224 -2.56 -1.17 11.73
C ILE A 224 -2.89 -1.67 10.33
N PHE A 225 -2.01 -2.45 9.71
CA PHE A 225 -2.26 -3.05 8.41
C PHE A 225 -3.49 -3.96 8.44
N VAL A 226 -3.56 -4.89 9.39
CA VAL A 226 -4.71 -5.81 9.53
C VAL A 226 -6.01 -5.03 9.79
N LYS A 227 -5.97 -4.01 10.64
CA LYS A 227 -7.15 -3.16 10.88
C LYS A 227 -7.61 -2.43 9.62
N ALA A 228 -6.68 -1.86 8.86
CA ALA A 228 -7.00 -1.08 7.66
C ALA A 228 -7.41 -1.95 6.46
N PHE A 229 -6.86 -3.17 6.33
CA PHE A 229 -6.98 -3.99 5.12
C PHE A 229 -7.55 -5.40 5.38
N SER A 230 -8.19 -5.61 6.54
CA SER A 230 -8.83 -6.89 6.91
C SER A 230 -9.76 -7.41 5.83
N TRP A 231 -10.60 -6.55 5.24
CA TRP A 231 -11.47 -6.96 4.17
C TRP A 231 -10.75 -7.03 2.82
N ASP A 232 -10.09 -5.95 2.42
CA ASP A 232 -9.51 -5.80 1.07
C ASP A 232 -8.41 -6.84 0.76
N ILE A 233 -7.65 -7.26 1.77
CA ILE A 233 -6.54 -8.21 1.62
C ILE A 233 -6.84 -9.56 2.25
N LEU A 234 -7.38 -9.60 3.48
CA LEU A 234 -7.62 -10.87 4.19
C LEU A 234 -9.00 -11.46 3.92
N GLY A 235 -9.96 -10.69 3.38
CA GLY A 235 -11.34 -11.11 3.17
C GLY A 235 -12.14 -11.27 4.47
N VAL A 236 -11.66 -10.70 5.57
CA VAL A 236 -12.30 -10.78 6.89
C VAL A 236 -13.04 -9.48 7.16
N ARG A 237 -14.36 -9.54 7.42
CA ARG A 237 -15.08 -8.36 7.93
C ARG A 237 -14.65 -8.14 9.38
N PRO A 238 -14.10 -6.98 9.74
CA PRO A 238 -13.76 -6.72 11.13
C PRO A 238 -15.04 -6.79 11.98
N ALA A 239 -14.99 -7.51 13.10
CA ALA A 239 -16.15 -7.74 13.99
C ALA A 239 -16.83 -6.44 14.48
N ALA A 240 -16.13 -5.31 14.42
CA ALA A 240 -16.68 -3.98 14.75
C ALA A 240 -17.59 -3.37 13.65
N ALA A 241 -17.64 -3.97 12.45
CA ALA A 241 -18.54 -3.56 11.37
C ALA A 241 -19.95 -4.13 11.55
N GLU A 242 -20.10 -5.19 12.35
CA GLU A 242 -21.40 -5.58 12.91
C GLU A 242 -21.63 -4.69 14.13
N GLY A 243 -22.53 -3.71 14.00
CA GLY A 243 -22.92 -2.85 15.12
C GLY A 243 -23.22 -3.68 16.36
N ARG A 244 -22.81 -3.19 17.53
CA ARG A 244 -23.07 -3.82 18.83
C ARG A 244 -24.51 -4.34 18.86
N LYS A 245 -24.69 -5.66 18.93
CA LYS A 245 -25.98 -6.26 19.30
C LYS A 245 -26.32 -5.73 20.68
N THR A 246 -27.41 -4.97 20.80
CA THR A 246 -27.97 -4.61 22.10
C THR A 246 -28.44 -5.90 22.76
N VAL A 247 -27.86 -6.22 23.91
CA VAL A 247 -28.29 -7.35 24.74
C VAL A 247 -29.46 -6.83 25.56
N GLU A 248 -30.65 -7.39 25.36
CA GLU A 248 -31.76 -7.15 26.29
C GLU A 248 -31.52 -7.91 27.61
N GLU A 249 -32.18 -7.46 28.67
CA GLU A 249 -31.97 -7.89 30.06
C GLU A 249 -32.13 -9.40 30.30
N ASP A 250 -32.67 -10.16 29.34
CA ASP A 250 -32.88 -11.61 29.40
C ASP A 250 -31.86 -12.43 28.57
N GLY A 251 -30.75 -11.82 28.12
CA GLY A 251 -29.63 -12.54 27.48
C GLY A 251 -29.88 -13.06 26.06
N ALA A 252 -31.06 -12.82 25.48
CA ALA A 252 -31.36 -13.13 24.08
C ALA A 252 -30.79 -12.05 23.13
N THR A 253 -30.20 -12.48 22.01
CA THR A 253 -29.79 -11.57 20.92
C THR A 253 -30.76 -11.68 19.75
N ARG A 254 -31.36 -10.56 19.34
CA ARG A 254 -32.11 -10.46 18.08
C ARG A 254 -31.40 -9.53 17.09
N PRO A 255 -31.36 -9.86 15.79
CA PRO A 255 -30.91 -8.92 14.78
C PRO A 255 -31.92 -7.78 14.67
N ALA A 256 -31.45 -6.53 14.75
CA ALA A 256 -32.28 -5.35 14.58
C ALA A 256 -32.56 -5.10 13.09
N HIS A 257 -33.43 -5.91 12.48
CA HIS A 257 -34.25 -5.52 11.32
C HIS A 257 -35.29 -6.61 11.00
N GLU A 258 -36.39 -6.65 11.73
CA GLU A 258 -37.64 -7.28 11.26
C GLU A 258 -38.73 -6.23 11.30
N PHE A 259 -38.91 -5.53 10.18
CA PHE A 259 -40.14 -4.78 9.92
C PHE A 259 -40.99 -5.65 9.01
N SER A 260 -42.01 -6.27 9.59
CA SER A 260 -43.04 -7.04 8.87
C SER A 260 -44.01 -6.08 8.18
N GLY A 261 -44.16 -6.21 6.86
CA GLY A 261 -45.23 -5.58 6.09
C GLY A 261 -45.36 -6.25 4.72
N GLU A 262 -46.50 -6.90 4.49
CA GLU A 262 -46.86 -7.66 3.27
C GLU A 262 -47.15 -6.76 2.04
N THR A 263 -46.73 -7.29 0.87
CA THR A 263 -47.26 -7.19 -0.53
C THR A 263 -47.84 -5.88 -1.09
N ASP A 264 -47.26 -5.36 -2.18
CA ASP A 264 -47.70 -5.60 -3.58
C ASP A 264 -46.89 -4.79 -4.64
N GLY A 265 -46.59 -5.43 -5.79
CA GLY A 265 -46.60 -4.80 -7.13
C GLY A 265 -45.42 -3.97 -7.66
N ALA A 266 -44.78 -4.52 -8.71
CA ALA A 266 -44.23 -3.87 -9.93
C ALA A 266 -42.82 -3.22 -9.98
N ASP A 267 -41.99 -3.83 -10.85
CA ASP A 267 -40.92 -3.32 -11.75
C ASP A 267 -39.90 -2.25 -11.29
N GLY A 268 -38.61 -2.66 -11.36
CA GLY A 268 -37.44 -1.79 -11.59
C GLY A 268 -36.25 -1.99 -10.64
N PRO A 269 -35.04 -1.60 -11.05
CA PRO A 269 -34.08 -2.38 -11.83
C PRO A 269 -33.02 -3.08 -10.96
N THR A 270 -32.44 -4.15 -11.51
CA THR A 270 -31.34 -4.91 -10.90
C THR A 270 -30.12 -4.03 -10.61
N THR A 271 -29.87 -3.74 -9.33
CA THR A 271 -28.59 -3.20 -8.86
C THR A 271 -27.58 -4.33 -8.76
N ASP A 272 -26.78 -4.47 -9.80
CA ASP A 272 -25.61 -5.33 -9.83
C ASP A 272 -24.56 -4.76 -8.85
N SER A 273 -24.70 -5.08 -7.57
CA SER A 273 -23.75 -4.77 -6.52
C SER A 273 -22.82 -5.96 -6.34
N ASP A 274 -21.92 -6.14 -7.32
CA ASP A 274 -20.80 -7.06 -7.17
C ASP A 274 -19.83 -6.48 -6.11
N ASP A 275 -20.16 -6.69 -4.83
CA ASP A 275 -19.37 -6.31 -3.66
C ASP A 275 -18.24 -7.32 -3.36
N SER A 276 -17.90 -8.15 -4.34
CA SER A 276 -16.86 -9.16 -4.19
C SER A 276 -15.48 -8.50 -4.02
N PRO A 277 -14.64 -8.99 -3.09
CA PRO A 277 -13.24 -8.57 -3.02
C PRO A 277 -12.55 -8.83 -4.37
N PRO A 278 -11.54 -8.04 -4.75
CA PRO A 278 -10.78 -8.31 -5.97
C PRO A 278 -10.28 -9.77 -5.95
N LYS A 279 -10.46 -10.49 -7.07
CA LYS A 279 -10.01 -11.88 -7.19
C LYS A 279 -8.54 -11.94 -6.76
N ARG A 280 -8.26 -12.73 -5.72
CA ARG A 280 -6.90 -12.90 -5.20
C ARG A 280 -6.01 -13.42 -6.33
N PRO A 281 -4.90 -12.76 -6.70
CA PRO A 281 -3.85 -13.47 -7.42
C PRO A 281 -3.38 -14.58 -6.48
N ASN A 282 -3.39 -15.84 -6.94
CA ASN A 282 -3.10 -17.08 -6.21
C ASN A 282 -2.11 -16.94 -5.04
N LEU A 283 -2.58 -16.46 -3.88
CA LEU A 283 -1.88 -16.52 -2.62
C LEU A 283 -2.26 -17.87 -2.02
N LEU A 284 -1.30 -18.79 -2.00
CA LEU A 284 -1.48 -20.08 -1.34
C LEU A 284 -1.98 -19.85 0.10
N PRO A 285 -2.96 -20.64 0.58
CA PRO A 285 -3.49 -20.46 1.92
C PRO A 285 -2.38 -20.60 2.95
N PHE A 286 -2.30 -19.62 3.84
CA PHE A 286 -1.40 -19.63 5.00
C PHE A 286 -1.88 -20.72 5.96
N VAL A 287 -1.41 -21.95 5.77
CA VAL A 287 -1.68 -23.04 6.69
C VAL A 287 -0.86 -22.80 7.95
N VAL A 288 -1.52 -22.32 9.00
CA VAL A 288 -0.97 -22.35 10.36
C VAL A 288 -0.81 -23.81 10.73
N ALA A 289 0.40 -24.34 10.63
CA ALA A 289 0.73 -25.67 11.12
C ALA A 289 0.57 -25.68 12.64
N ALA A 290 -0.55 -26.23 13.13
CA ALA A 290 -0.70 -26.58 14.53
C ALA A 290 0.35 -27.64 14.91
N PRO A 291 1.03 -27.54 16.06
CA PRO A 291 1.99 -28.55 16.47
C PRO A 291 1.25 -29.87 16.75
N ALA A 292 1.65 -30.93 16.04
CA ALA A 292 1.11 -32.26 16.24
C ALA A 292 1.31 -32.72 17.69
N SER A 293 0.20 -32.98 18.37
CA SER A 293 0.15 -33.64 19.67
C SER A 293 0.80 -35.02 19.57
N ARG A 294 1.97 -35.20 20.19
CA ARG A 294 2.61 -36.51 20.35
C ARG A 294 1.73 -37.41 21.21
N THR A 295 1.05 -38.35 20.58
CA THR A 295 0.46 -39.50 21.26
C THR A 295 1.57 -40.40 21.77
N ARG A 296 1.65 -40.52 23.10
CA ARG A 296 2.57 -41.38 23.83
C ARG A 296 2.08 -42.83 23.71
N THR A 297 2.71 -43.63 22.85
CA THR A 297 2.46 -45.08 22.79
C THR A 297 2.97 -45.74 24.07
N SER A 298 2.06 -46.28 24.87
CA SER A 298 2.32 -47.19 25.98
C SER A 298 2.83 -48.53 25.45
N LYS A 299 4.06 -48.91 25.80
CA LYS A 299 4.53 -50.30 25.68
C LYS A 299 3.92 -51.12 26.82
N SER A 300 3.09 -52.10 26.50
CA SER A 300 2.68 -53.16 27.41
C SER A 300 3.83 -54.16 27.58
N LEU A 301 4.36 -54.27 28.81
CA LEU A 301 5.07 -55.46 29.26
C LEU A 301 4.04 -56.52 29.66
N HIS A 302 4.27 -57.77 29.27
CA HIS A 302 3.84 -58.98 30.00
C HIS A 302 4.40 -60.23 29.31
N PRO A 303 4.49 -61.37 30.01
CA PRO A 303 5.36 -61.67 31.14
C PRO A 303 6.53 -62.59 30.73
#